data_AF-X1PY36-F1
#
_entry.id   AF-X1PY36-F1
#
_cell.length_a   1.000
_cell.length_b   1.000
_cell.length_c   1.000
_cell.angle_alpha   90.00
_cell.angle_beta   90.00
_cell.angle_gamma   90.00
#
_symmetry.space_group_name_H-M   'P 1'
#
loop_
_entity.id
_entity.type
_entity.pdbx_description
1 polymer ?
#
loop_
_entity_poly.entity_id
_entity_poly.type
_entity_poly.pdbx_seq_one_letter_code
_entity_poly.pdbx_strand_id
1 'polypeptide(L)'
;FGELLTFKMEMHGPTLLKDAKSSWRSKKQEGGGCLYDFASHSIDLINYLIGVPDEITGSVLQSIHSVNVEDALCSTFLYQNNLRGNLLVNWSDPSYRKPAYRMEIFGRRGKIVADLHAYKVFFRNKPEFDSFTQGWNQRYITDFVEPVRLYVRGFEFTRQLDYFIDCVVNETPCEVCSFKDGLKTDMMIECIIEDAAKRRL
;
A
#
# COMPACT_ATOMS: atom_id res chain seq x y z
N PHE A 1 9.30 -10.67 -12.65
CA PHE A 1 9.37 -9.71 -13.78
C PHE A 1 10.81 -9.41 -14.25
N GLY A 2 11.76 -10.32 -14.01
CA GLY A 2 13.18 -9.96 -14.04
C GLY A 2 13.52 -8.98 -12.92
N GLU A 3 14.64 -8.28 -13.06
CA GLU A 3 15.04 -7.17 -12.19
C GLU A 3 13.97 -6.05 -12.20
N LEU A 4 13.53 -5.63 -11.02
CA LEU A 4 12.60 -4.51 -10.84
C LEU A 4 13.36 -3.20 -11.04
N LEU A 5 12.74 -2.24 -11.72
CA LEU A 5 13.36 -0.96 -12.09
C LEU A 5 12.71 0.21 -11.35
N THR A 6 11.38 0.22 -11.27
CA THR A 6 10.64 1.22 -10.51
C THR A 6 9.28 0.68 -10.07
N PHE A 7 8.72 1.26 -9.01
CA PHE A 7 7.32 1.07 -8.65
C PHE A 7 6.65 2.39 -8.27
N LYS A 8 5.32 2.39 -8.33
CA LYS A 8 4.48 3.46 -7.84
C LYS A 8 3.34 2.85 -7.04
N MET A 9 3.13 3.35 -5.84
CA MET A 9 2.02 3.01 -4.97
C MET A 9 1.18 4.27 -4.75
N GLU A 10 -0.12 4.14 -4.96
CA GLU A 10 -1.10 5.18 -4.74
C GLU A 10 -2.17 4.68 -3.78
N MET A 11 -2.62 5.54 -2.88
CA MET A 11 -3.86 5.31 -2.14
C MET A 11 -4.65 6.61 -2.01
N HIS A 12 -5.86 6.60 -2.58
CA HIS A 12 -6.71 7.79 -2.64
C HIS A 12 -8.10 7.50 -2.08
N GLY A 13 -8.77 8.50 -1.53
CA GLY A 13 -10.12 8.31 -1.01
C GLY A 13 -10.79 9.61 -0.57
N PRO A 14 -12.11 9.59 -0.35
CA PRO A 14 -12.90 10.76 0.06
C PRO A 14 -13.12 10.81 1.59
N THR A 15 -12.13 10.44 2.40
CA THR A 15 -12.28 10.33 3.86
C THR A 15 -12.53 11.69 4.51
N LEU A 16 -11.81 12.73 4.06
CA LEU A 16 -11.96 14.08 4.56
C LEU A 16 -12.02 15.09 3.42
N LEU A 17 -13.23 15.54 3.07
CA LEU A 17 -13.48 16.47 1.95
C LEU A 17 -13.83 17.91 2.38
N LYS A 18 -13.81 18.16 3.69
CA LYS A 18 -14.12 19.45 4.30
C LYS A 18 -13.44 19.53 5.64
N ASP A 19 -13.28 20.74 6.14
CA ASP A 19 -12.64 21.02 7.42
C ASP A 19 -13.24 20.13 8.52
N ALA A 20 -12.37 19.36 9.17
CA ALA A 20 -12.78 18.37 10.15
C ALA A 20 -13.27 19.04 11.44
N LYS A 21 -14.42 18.59 11.97
CA LYS A 21 -14.73 18.79 13.40
C LYS A 21 -13.76 17.92 14.22
N SER A 22 -13.35 18.40 15.39
CA SER A 22 -12.40 17.71 16.28
C SER A 22 -12.80 16.24 16.50
N SER A 23 -11.96 15.32 16.03
CA SER A 23 -12.07 13.86 16.19
C SER A 23 -10.67 13.26 16.37
N TRP A 24 -10.58 11.99 16.75
CA TRP A 24 -9.28 11.31 16.91
C TRP A 24 -8.42 11.36 15.64
N ARG A 25 -9.04 11.24 14.46
CA ARG A 25 -8.37 11.33 13.15
C ARG A 25 -7.68 12.66 12.89
N SER A 26 -8.13 13.72 13.56
CA SER A 26 -7.54 15.06 13.46
C SER A 26 -6.46 15.34 14.50
N LYS A 27 -6.05 14.34 15.29
CA LYS A 27 -5.09 14.47 16.39
C LYS A 27 -3.91 13.53 16.19
N LYS A 28 -2.74 14.10 15.96
CA LYS A 28 -1.50 13.34 15.75
C LYS A 28 -1.14 12.42 16.93
N GLN A 29 -1.40 12.84 18.17
CA GLN A 29 -1.09 12.03 19.36
C GLN A 29 -1.98 10.77 19.50
N GLU A 30 -3.12 10.73 18.80
CA GLU A 30 -4.06 9.60 18.79
C GLU A 30 -3.89 8.74 17.52
N GLY A 31 -2.78 8.90 16.78
CA GLY A 31 -2.55 8.21 15.51
C GLY A 31 -3.40 8.76 14.36
N GLY A 32 -3.91 9.98 14.49
CA GLY A 32 -4.62 10.66 13.41
C GLY A 32 -3.70 11.17 12.31
N GLY A 33 -4.25 11.28 11.11
CA GLY A 33 -3.56 11.76 9.91
C GLY A 33 -3.55 10.74 8.78
N CYS A 34 -3.43 11.24 7.56
CA CYS A 34 -3.40 10.42 6.35
C CYS A 34 -2.20 9.46 6.33
N LEU A 35 -1.09 9.81 6.99
CA LEU A 35 0.08 8.95 7.10
C LEU A 35 -0.23 7.68 7.91
N TYR A 36 -0.85 7.83 9.08
CA TYR A 36 -1.16 6.69 9.94
C TYR A 36 -2.39 5.89 9.47
N ASP A 37 -3.45 6.56 8.99
CA ASP A 37 -4.70 5.90 8.61
C ASP A 37 -4.65 5.28 7.20
N PHE A 38 -4.09 6.00 6.21
CA PHE A 38 -4.05 5.51 4.83
C PHE A 38 -2.68 4.96 4.45
N ALA A 39 -1.61 5.74 4.66
CA ALA A 39 -0.32 5.39 4.10
C ALA A 39 0.29 4.14 4.75
N SER A 40 -0.03 3.84 6.00
CA SER A 40 0.35 2.59 6.68
C SER A 40 -0.01 1.34 5.86
N HIS A 41 -1.21 1.29 5.27
CA HIS A 41 -1.61 0.20 4.38
C HIS A 41 -0.74 0.08 3.12
N SER A 42 -0.42 1.22 2.51
CA SER A 42 0.43 1.26 1.32
C SER A 42 1.90 0.91 1.64
N ILE A 43 2.40 1.35 2.79
CA ILE A 43 3.76 1.06 3.27
C ILE A 43 3.90 -0.43 3.59
N ASP A 44 2.94 -1.01 4.31
CA ASP A 44 2.90 -2.44 4.60
C ASP A 44 2.89 -3.26 3.30
N LEU A 45 2.07 -2.85 2.32
CA LEU A 45 2.01 -3.53 1.02
C LEU A 45 3.30 -3.39 0.21
N ILE A 46 4.00 -2.24 0.29
CA ILE A 46 5.34 -2.07 -0.30
C ILE A 46 6.33 -3.02 0.40
N ASN A 47 6.35 -3.05 1.74
CA ASN A 47 7.23 -3.92 2.52
C ASN A 47 7.01 -5.40 2.18
N TYR A 48 5.75 -5.81 2.00
CA TYR A 48 5.38 -7.18 1.65
C TYR A 48 5.78 -7.56 0.23
N LEU A 49 5.54 -6.69 -0.76
CA LEU A 49 5.76 -7.03 -2.18
C LEU A 49 7.17 -6.75 -2.68
N ILE A 50 7.82 -5.73 -2.14
CA ILE A 50 9.13 -5.23 -2.59
C ILE A 50 10.21 -5.48 -1.54
N GLY A 51 9.88 -5.30 -0.27
CA GLY A 51 10.82 -5.32 0.84
C GLY A 51 10.92 -3.95 1.52
N VAL A 52 11.63 -3.90 2.66
CA VAL A 52 11.91 -2.65 3.36
C VAL A 52 12.96 -1.86 2.56
N PRO A 53 12.76 -0.56 2.26
CA PRO A 53 13.74 0.26 1.57
C PRO A 53 14.99 0.49 2.43
N ASP A 54 16.10 0.80 1.77
CA ASP A 54 17.35 1.21 2.42
C ASP A 54 17.31 2.68 2.85
N GLU A 55 16.58 3.52 2.11
CA GLU A 55 16.46 4.95 2.37
C GLU A 55 15.09 5.49 1.95
N ILE A 56 14.58 6.45 2.71
CA ILE A 56 13.41 7.27 2.37
C ILE A 56 13.87 8.70 2.14
N THR A 57 13.40 9.30 1.03
CA THR A 57 13.74 10.67 0.67
C THR A 57 12.60 11.39 -0.06
N GLY A 58 12.68 12.72 -0.08
CA GLY A 58 11.78 13.57 -0.84
C GLY A 58 10.36 13.62 -0.28
N SER A 59 10.20 13.34 1.00
CA SER A 59 8.93 13.27 1.70
C SER A 59 8.30 14.65 1.86
N VAL A 60 7.01 14.74 1.54
CA VAL A 60 6.20 15.95 1.74
C VAL A 60 4.91 15.53 2.41
N LEU A 61 4.63 16.12 3.57
CA LEU A 61 3.37 15.98 4.29
C LEU A 61 2.58 17.27 4.12
N GLN A 62 1.39 17.17 3.54
CA GLN A 62 0.56 18.31 3.19
C GLN A 62 -0.76 18.29 3.93
N SER A 63 -1.17 19.43 4.45
CA SER A 63 -2.54 19.64 4.92
C SER A 63 -3.39 20.32 3.84
N ILE A 64 -4.63 19.90 3.69
CA ILE A 64 -5.61 20.40 2.72
C ILE A 64 -6.83 20.97 3.45
N HIS A 65 -7.42 20.19 4.36
CA HIS A 65 -8.57 20.52 5.20
C HIS A 65 -8.27 20.40 6.70
N SER A 66 -7.25 19.63 7.06
CA SER A 66 -6.86 19.40 8.44
C SER A 66 -6.05 20.57 9.02
N VAL A 67 -6.07 20.71 10.34
CA VAL A 67 -5.25 21.74 11.03
C VAL A 67 -4.01 21.12 11.66
N ASN A 68 -4.16 19.96 12.30
CA ASN A 68 -3.11 19.37 13.15
C ASN A 68 -2.46 18.11 12.56
N VAL A 69 -2.93 17.66 11.40
CA VAL A 69 -2.48 16.43 10.74
C VAL A 69 -2.37 16.67 9.23
N GLU A 70 -1.66 15.78 8.55
CA GLU A 70 -1.57 15.73 7.10
C GLU A 70 -2.78 15.04 6.46
N ASP A 71 -3.17 15.52 5.29
CA ASP A 71 -4.24 14.97 4.46
C ASP A 71 -3.73 14.25 3.22
N ALA A 72 -2.54 14.63 2.77
CA ALA A 72 -1.87 14.02 1.65
C ALA A 72 -0.38 13.93 1.92
N LEU A 73 0.27 12.96 1.28
CA LEU A 73 1.72 12.85 1.28
C LEU A 73 2.25 12.29 -0.02
N CYS A 74 3.51 12.62 -0.29
CA CYS A 74 4.33 11.89 -1.24
C CYS A 74 5.69 11.58 -0.62
N SER A 75 6.29 10.46 -1.01
CA SER A 75 7.62 10.05 -0.56
C SER A 75 8.29 9.11 -1.58
N THR A 76 9.62 9.06 -1.57
CA THR A 76 10.43 8.20 -2.44
C THR A 76 11.18 7.16 -1.62
N PHE A 77 11.09 5.90 -2.05
CA PHE A 77 11.69 4.73 -1.44
C PHE A 77 12.89 4.32 -2.30
N LEU A 78 14.07 4.17 -1.72
CA LEU A 78 15.31 3.83 -2.41
C LEU A 78 15.87 2.51 -1.90
N TYR A 79 16.43 1.72 -2.83
CA TYR A 79 17.02 0.41 -2.56
C TYR A 79 18.42 0.31 -3.17
N GLN A 80 19.32 -0.44 -2.53
CA GLN A 80 20.73 -0.60 -2.94
C GLN A 80 20.91 -1.15 -4.37
N ASN A 81 19.94 -1.90 -4.90
CA ASN A 81 19.96 -2.44 -6.25
C ASN A 81 19.49 -1.45 -7.33
N ASN A 82 19.50 -0.14 -7.06
CA ASN A 82 18.95 0.92 -7.91
C ASN A 82 17.44 0.84 -8.16
N LEU A 83 16.70 -0.03 -7.47
CA LEU A 83 15.25 0.05 -7.44
C LEU A 83 14.86 1.32 -6.67
N ARG A 84 13.83 1.99 -7.18
CA ARG A 84 13.23 3.15 -6.54
C ARG A 84 11.73 3.08 -6.69
N GLY A 85 10.99 3.69 -5.78
CA GLY A 85 9.56 3.84 -5.99
C GLY A 85 8.97 5.01 -5.26
N ASN A 86 7.75 5.34 -5.65
CA ASN A 86 7.04 6.51 -5.15
C ASN A 86 5.77 6.08 -4.45
N LEU A 87 5.54 6.65 -3.27
CA LEU A 87 4.30 6.58 -2.53
C LEU A 87 3.56 7.91 -2.71
N LEU A 88 2.29 7.85 -3.10
CA LEU A 88 1.39 9.00 -3.16
C LEU A 88 0.10 8.66 -2.45
N VAL A 89 -0.26 9.40 -1.42
CA VAL A 89 -1.47 9.14 -0.64
C VAL A 89 -2.25 10.43 -0.47
N ASN A 90 -3.56 10.36 -0.69
CA ASN A 90 -4.47 11.49 -0.49
C ASN A 90 -5.85 11.01 -0.04
N TRP A 91 -6.20 11.26 1.22
CA TRP A 91 -7.52 10.91 1.75
C TRP A 91 -8.59 12.01 1.59
N SER A 92 -8.23 13.08 0.87
CA SER A 92 -9.06 14.24 0.56
C SER A 92 -9.32 14.34 -0.94
N ASP A 93 -9.52 13.19 -1.60
CA ASP A 93 -9.80 13.12 -3.04
C ASP A 93 -11.30 12.83 -3.30
N PRO A 94 -12.10 13.84 -3.73
CA PRO A 94 -13.53 13.67 -3.98
C PRO A 94 -13.84 12.86 -5.25
N SER A 95 -12.85 12.55 -6.10
CA SER A 95 -13.05 11.71 -7.28
C SER A 95 -13.25 10.23 -6.95
N TYR A 96 -12.88 9.82 -5.74
CA TYR A 96 -13.05 8.45 -5.26
C TYR A 96 -14.32 8.33 -4.42
N ARG A 97 -15.00 7.18 -4.53
CA ARG A 97 -16.18 6.85 -3.70
C ARG A 97 -15.79 6.22 -2.36
N LYS A 98 -14.68 5.47 -2.34
CA LYS A 98 -14.13 4.74 -1.19
C LYS A 98 -12.60 4.79 -1.29
N PRO A 99 -11.87 4.56 -0.19
CA PRO A 99 -10.42 4.36 -0.25
C PRO A 99 -10.08 3.29 -1.29
N ALA A 100 -9.14 3.59 -2.17
CA ALA A 100 -8.69 2.71 -3.22
C ALA A 100 -7.17 2.81 -3.37
N TYR A 101 -6.50 1.67 -3.46
CA TYR A 101 -5.09 1.62 -3.80
C TYR A 101 -4.92 1.34 -5.29
N ARG A 102 -3.78 1.77 -5.81
CA ARG A 102 -3.29 1.39 -7.14
C ARG A 102 -1.79 1.22 -7.09
N MET A 103 -1.33 0.08 -7.59
CA MET A 103 0.08 -0.24 -7.67
C MET A 103 0.50 -0.39 -9.13
N GLU A 104 1.68 0.10 -9.44
CA GLU A 104 2.39 -0.16 -10.68
C GLU A 104 3.81 -0.62 -10.36
N ILE A 105 4.24 -1.75 -10.92
CA ILE A 105 5.62 -2.22 -10.82
C ILE A 105 6.15 -2.45 -12.23
N PHE A 106 7.30 -1.86 -12.54
CA PHE A 106 7.99 -2.01 -13.81
C PHE A 106 9.30 -2.77 -13.62
N GLY A 107 9.53 -3.78 -14.45
CA GLY A 107 10.77 -4.56 -14.46
C GLY A 107 11.28 -4.81 -15.86
N ARG A 108 12.47 -5.41 -15.96
CA ARG A 108 13.13 -5.67 -17.26
C ARG A 108 12.32 -6.56 -18.20
N ARG A 109 11.49 -7.47 -17.68
CA ARG A 109 10.73 -8.43 -18.49
C ARG A 109 9.25 -8.06 -18.65
N GLY A 110 8.77 -7.00 -18.01
CA GLY A 110 7.35 -6.68 -18.02
C GLY A 110 6.92 -5.58 -17.06
N LYS A 111 5.60 -5.43 -16.92
CA LYS A 111 4.95 -4.45 -16.05
C LYS A 111 3.72 -5.08 -15.43
N ILE A 112 3.43 -4.77 -14.17
CA ILE A 112 2.14 -5.07 -13.54
C ILE A 112 1.48 -3.77 -13.08
N VAL A 113 0.17 -3.68 -13.26
CA VAL A 113 -0.68 -2.63 -12.72
C VAL A 113 -1.83 -3.32 -12.00
N ALA A 114 -2.05 -3.03 -10.72
CA ALA A 114 -3.07 -3.69 -9.91
C ALA A 114 -3.86 -2.67 -9.09
N ASP A 115 -5.14 -2.97 -8.89
CA ASP A 115 -6.06 -2.24 -8.01
C ASP A 115 -6.93 -3.25 -7.23
N LEU A 116 -8.02 -2.77 -6.60
CA LEU A 116 -8.93 -3.62 -5.81
C LEU A 116 -9.71 -4.65 -6.64
N HIS A 117 -9.83 -4.46 -7.95
CA HIS A 117 -10.75 -5.22 -8.80
C HIS A 117 -10.03 -6.10 -9.80
N ALA A 118 -8.86 -5.67 -10.27
CA ALA A 118 -8.14 -6.35 -11.32
C ALA A 118 -6.64 -6.13 -11.21
N TYR A 119 -5.92 -6.97 -11.93
CA TYR A 119 -4.55 -6.70 -12.30
C TYR A 119 -4.34 -6.88 -13.80
N LYS A 120 -3.45 -6.05 -14.35
CA LYS A 120 -2.97 -6.10 -15.72
C LYS A 120 -1.49 -6.42 -15.69
N VAL A 121 -1.08 -7.41 -16.48
CA VAL A 121 0.33 -7.79 -16.63
C VAL A 121 0.73 -7.67 -18.08
N PHE A 122 1.81 -6.95 -18.33
CA PHE A 122 2.48 -6.90 -19.61
C PHE A 122 3.72 -7.79 -19.59
N PHE A 123 3.83 -8.71 -20.54
CA PHE A 123 5.04 -9.51 -20.76
C PHE A 123 5.71 -9.10 -22.08
N ARG A 124 7.02 -8.80 -22.04
CA ARG A 124 7.78 -8.44 -23.25
C ARG A 124 7.90 -9.61 -24.23
N ASN A 125 8.07 -10.82 -23.70
CA ASN A 125 8.13 -12.09 -24.43
C ASN A 125 7.04 -13.01 -23.89
N LYS A 126 6.69 -14.08 -24.62
CA LYS A 126 5.75 -15.09 -24.12
C LYS A 126 6.26 -15.66 -22.79
N PRO A 127 5.47 -15.61 -21.70
CA PRO A 127 5.86 -16.20 -20.42
C PRO A 127 5.75 -17.73 -20.48
N GLU A 128 6.36 -18.40 -19.51
CA GLU A 128 6.29 -19.87 -19.36
C GLU A 128 4.90 -20.36 -18.91
N PHE A 129 4.06 -19.45 -18.42
CA PHE A 129 2.71 -19.74 -17.97
C PHE A 129 1.74 -19.73 -19.17
N ASP A 130 1.14 -20.89 -19.48
CA ASP A 130 0.21 -21.04 -20.60
C ASP A 130 -1.03 -20.15 -20.51
N SER A 131 -1.42 -19.74 -19.29
CA SER A 131 -2.54 -18.83 -19.07
C SER A 131 -2.28 -17.40 -19.55
N PHE A 132 -1.04 -17.04 -19.90
CA PHE A 132 -0.66 -15.69 -20.30
C PHE A 132 -0.03 -15.67 -21.69
N THR A 133 -0.31 -14.60 -22.43
CA THR A 133 0.30 -14.34 -23.74
C THR A 133 1.37 -13.27 -23.64
N GLN A 134 2.20 -13.16 -24.68
CA GLN A 134 3.01 -11.97 -24.88
C GLN A 134 2.12 -10.73 -25.00
N GLY A 135 2.54 -9.60 -24.42
CA GLY A 135 1.74 -8.37 -24.39
C GLY A 135 0.90 -8.24 -23.13
N TRP A 136 -0.17 -7.46 -23.21
CA TRP A 136 -1.05 -7.17 -22.08
C TRP A 136 -2.04 -8.31 -21.83
N ASN A 137 -2.14 -8.69 -20.57
CA ASN A 137 -3.10 -9.65 -20.04
C ASN A 137 -3.84 -8.99 -18.89
N GLN A 138 -5.11 -9.30 -18.71
CA GLN A 138 -5.92 -8.80 -17.61
C GLN A 138 -6.64 -9.95 -16.91
N ARG A 139 -6.74 -9.85 -15.58
CA ARG A 139 -7.52 -10.74 -14.72
C ARG A 139 -8.29 -9.92 -13.71
N TYR A 140 -9.49 -10.38 -13.40
CA TYR A 140 -10.36 -9.77 -12.41
C TYR A 140 -10.38 -10.63 -11.16
N ILE A 141 -10.52 -10.01 -9.99
CA ILE A 141 -10.62 -10.72 -8.72
C ILE A 141 -11.74 -11.76 -8.71
N THR A 142 -12.83 -11.48 -9.43
CA THR A 142 -13.97 -12.40 -9.61
C THR A 142 -13.59 -13.71 -10.31
N ASP A 143 -12.48 -13.74 -11.05
CA ASP A 143 -12.05 -14.94 -11.78
C ASP A 143 -11.37 -15.96 -10.86
N PHE A 144 -10.92 -15.55 -9.67
CA PHE A 144 -10.12 -16.39 -8.77
C PHE A 144 -10.45 -16.22 -7.27
N VAL A 145 -11.45 -15.41 -6.93
CA VAL A 145 -11.89 -15.27 -5.53
C VAL A 145 -12.60 -16.53 -5.06
N GLU A 146 -12.15 -17.05 -3.92
CA GLU A 146 -12.80 -18.19 -3.27
C GLU A 146 -13.83 -17.69 -2.25
N PRO A 147 -14.99 -18.36 -2.12
CA PRO A 147 -15.97 -18.00 -1.12
C PRO A 147 -15.41 -18.20 0.29
N VAL A 148 -15.81 -17.33 1.21
CA VAL A 148 -15.49 -17.42 2.63
C VAL A 148 -16.73 -17.81 3.42
N ARG A 149 -16.55 -18.45 4.57
CA ARG A 149 -17.65 -18.87 5.46
C ARG A 149 -18.53 -17.71 5.97
N LEU A 150 -18.00 -16.50 6.00
CA LEU A 150 -18.71 -15.30 6.43
C LEU A 150 -18.18 -14.09 5.66
N TYR A 151 -19.05 -13.37 4.94
CA TYR A 151 -18.65 -12.18 4.21
C TYR A 151 -18.89 -10.92 5.05
N VAL A 152 -17.81 -10.22 5.44
CA VAL A 152 -17.88 -9.00 6.28
C VAL A 152 -17.26 -7.82 5.54
N ARG A 153 -17.97 -7.33 4.52
CA ARG A 153 -17.52 -6.22 3.65
C ARG A 153 -16.22 -6.47 2.88
N GLY A 154 -15.85 -7.75 2.73
CA GLY A 154 -14.61 -8.18 2.09
C GLY A 154 -14.41 -9.69 2.33
N PHE A 155 -13.64 -10.32 1.46
CA PHE A 155 -13.21 -11.72 1.66
C PHE A 155 -11.96 -11.78 2.55
N GLU A 156 -11.13 -10.74 2.48
CA GLU A 156 -9.85 -10.57 3.14
C GLU A 156 -9.94 -10.65 4.67
N PHE A 157 -10.93 -10.02 5.30
CA PHE A 157 -11.07 -10.04 6.76
C PHE A 157 -11.29 -11.45 7.30
N THR A 158 -12.16 -12.22 6.66
CA THR A 158 -12.44 -13.59 7.07
C THR A 158 -11.27 -14.50 6.77
N ARG A 159 -10.58 -14.30 5.63
CA ARG A 159 -9.35 -15.05 5.30
C ARG A 159 -8.23 -14.79 6.32
N GLN A 160 -8.04 -13.54 6.74
CA GLN A 160 -7.05 -13.19 7.76
C GLN A 160 -7.40 -13.82 9.12
N LEU A 161 -8.68 -13.78 9.51
CA LEU A 161 -9.15 -14.40 10.75
C LEU A 161 -8.96 -15.92 10.73
N ASP A 162 -9.35 -16.57 9.63
CA ASP A 162 -9.21 -18.02 9.48
C ASP A 162 -7.73 -18.43 9.49
N TYR A 163 -6.87 -17.70 8.78
CA TYR A 163 -5.42 -17.91 8.81
C TYR A 163 -4.84 -17.78 10.23
N PHE A 164 -5.24 -16.75 10.97
CA PHE A 164 -4.80 -16.57 12.35
C PHE A 164 -5.25 -17.72 13.26
N ILE A 165 -6.51 -18.15 13.13
CA ILE A 165 -7.04 -19.30 13.89
C ILE A 165 -6.27 -20.57 13.53
N ASP A 166 -6.00 -20.82 12.25
CA ASP A 166 -5.27 -21.99 11.78
C ASP A 166 -3.84 -22.01 12.35
N CYS A 167 -3.15 -20.87 12.41
CA CYS A 167 -1.84 -20.76 13.06
C CYS A 167 -1.90 -21.12 14.56
N VAL A 168 -2.93 -20.63 15.27
CA VAL A 168 -3.10 -20.92 16.70
C VAL A 168 -3.42 -22.39 16.95
N VAL A 169 -4.37 -22.96 16.19
CA VAL A 169 -4.83 -24.35 16.36
C VAL A 169 -3.73 -25.35 16.01
N ASN A 170 -2.93 -25.07 14.98
CA ASN A 170 -1.86 -25.96 14.52
C ASN A 170 -0.50 -25.65 15.16
N GLU A 171 -0.43 -24.67 16.07
CA GLU A 171 0.81 -24.20 16.70
C GLU A 171 1.90 -23.82 15.68
N THR A 172 1.48 -23.29 14.52
CA THR A 172 2.40 -22.85 13.47
C THR A 172 2.63 -21.34 13.55
N PRO A 173 3.88 -20.87 13.34
CA PRO A 173 4.16 -19.44 13.28
C PRO A 173 3.35 -18.72 12.19
N CYS A 174 2.96 -17.48 12.49
CA CYS A 174 2.34 -16.58 11.54
C CYS A 174 3.41 -15.98 10.63
N GLU A 175 3.62 -16.57 9.46
CA GLU A 175 4.65 -16.18 8.48
C GLU A 175 4.21 -15.06 7.53
N VAL A 176 2.90 -14.85 7.36
CA VAL A 176 2.39 -13.86 6.38
C VAL A 176 2.42 -12.44 6.95
N CYS A 177 2.01 -12.26 8.20
CA CYS A 177 1.96 -10.96 8.85
C CYS A 177 2.09 -11.10 10.37
N SER A 178 3.16 -10.55 10.92
CA SER A 178 3.47 -10.62 12.35
C SER A 178 3.63 -9.21 12.94
N PHE A 179 3.79 -9.12 14.26
CA PHE A 179 4.15 -7.84 14.90
C PHE A 179 5.48 -7.28 14.39
N LYS A 180 6.38 -8.12 13.89
CA LYS A 180 7.62 -7.67 13.26
C LYS A 180 7.34 -6.89 11.98
N ASP A 181 6.30 -7.26 11.23
CA ASP A 181 5.92 -6.59 9.98
C ASP A 181 5.22 -5.27 10.28
N GLY A 182 4.36 -5.23 11.31
CA GLY A 182 3.82 -3.99 11.87
C GLY A 182 4.94 -3.01 12.28
N LEU A 183 5.95 -3.49 13.01
CA LEU A 183 7.10 -2.67 13.40
C LEU A 183 7.87 -2.11 12.20
N LYS A 184 8.09 -2.90 11.14
CA LYS A 184 8.74 -2.40 9.91
C LYS A 184 7.94 -1.26 9.30
N THR A 185 6.61 -1.37 9.28
CA THR A 185 5.74 -0.31 8.78
C THR A 185 5.84 0.95 9.64
N ASP A 186 5.84 0.82 10.97
CA ASP A 186 6.02 1.95 11.88
C ASP A 186 7.39 2.63 11.70
N MET A 187 8.47 1.86 11.57
CA MET A 187 9.81 2.39 11.28
C MET A 187 9.84 3.19 9.97
N MET A 188 9.15 2.72 8.93
CA MET A 188 9.08 3.46 7.66
C MET A 188 8.26 4.75 7.78
N ILE A 189 7.20 4.74 8.58
CA ILE A 189 6.44 5.95 8.90
C ILE A 189 7.33 6.97 9.63
N GLU A 190 8.13 6.53 10.60
CA GLU A 190 9.12 7.38 11.29
C GLU A 190 10.13 7.99 10.32
N CYS A 191 10.72 7.18 9.43
CA CYS A 191 11.65 7.68 8.41
C CYS A 191 11.01 8.74 7.48
N ILE A 192 9.75 8.58 7.10
CA ILE A 192 9.00 9.59 6.31
C ILE A 192 8.86 10.89 7.11
N ILE A 193 8.52 10.80 8.40
CA ILE A 193 8.37 11.98 9.27
C ILE A 193 9.69 12.72 9.43
N GLU A 194 10.78 11.99 9.69
CA GLU A 194 12.11 12.55 9.84
C GLU A 194 12.59 13.24 8.56
N ASP A 195 12.43 12.59 7.41
CA ASP A 195 12.80 13.16 6.12
C ASP A 195 11.97 14.42 5.77
N ALA A 196 10.66 14.38 6.03
CA ALA A 196 9.80 15.56 5.83
C ALA A 196 10.17 16.74 6.75
N ALA A 197 10.65 16.46 7.97
CA ALA A 197 11.09 17.49 8.91
C ALA A 197 12.37 18.22 8.45
N LYS A 198 13.29 17.53 7.76
CA LYS A 198 14.53 18.12 7.22
C LYS A 198 14.28 19.24 6.21
N ARG A 199 13.13 19.23 5.52
CA ARG A 199 12.75 20.27 4.54
C ARG A 199 12.12 21.53 5.16
N ARG A 200 11.80 21.52 6.45
CA ARG A 200 11.20 22.68 7.15
C ARG A 200 12.26 23.62 7.76
N LEU A 201 13.54 23.33 7.54
CA LEU A 201 14.70 24.17 7.88
C LEU A 201 15.26 24.79 6.60
#